data_AF-A0A8T4MQH6-F1
#
_entry.id   AF-A0A8T4MQH6-F1
#
_cell.length_a   1.000
_cell.length_b   1.000
_cell.length_c   1.000
_cell.angle_alpha   90.00
_cell.angle_beta   90.00
_cell.angle_gamma   90.00
#
_symmetry.space_group_name_H-M   'P 1'
#
loop_
_entity.id
_entity.type
_entity.pdbx_description
1 polymer ?
#
loop_
_entity_poly.entity_id
_entity_poly.type
_entity_poly.pdbx_seq_one_letter_code
_entity_poly.pdbx_strand_id
1 'polypeptide(L)'
;MEINFNHPLILQGYLEQAIPQYGLEDVKGIVVGKSGGLAYHLFADEGEGLPRELQIKGVDSIKKVKKYFDEIEAFLDRGSRCASNFGFRLVSIKHSLSSPDKRIYNGLDSESDIYCVGIGDGFIRNVEKFEKFLEMIKTNNQSIQNENKKLKEILSQPIIISKEELNLSGTLDLLSEADESFK
;
A
#
# COMPACT_ATOMS: atom_id res chain seq x y z
N MET A 1 -22.47 3.24 33.72
CA MET A 1 -22.43 2.57 32.41
C MET A 1 -21.22 3.11 31.69
N GLU A 2 -20.19 2.31 31.48
CA GLU A 2 -19.02 2.73 30.70
C GLU A 2 -19.29 2.49 29.21
N ILE A 3 -19.10 3.52 28.39
CA ILE A 3 -19.23 3.41 26.94
C ILE A 3 -17.99 2.73 26.40
N ASN A 4 -18.16 1.63 25.65
CA ASN A 4 -17.05 1.01 24.92
C ASN A 4 -16.72 1.87 23.69
N PHE A 5 -15.76 2.77 23.83
CA PHE A 5 -15.34 3.65 22.75
C PHE A 5 -14.82 2.90 21.51
N ASN A 6 -14.29 1.68 21.68
CA ASN A 6 -13.81 0.86 20.56
C ASN A 6 -14.95 0.17 19.79
N HIS A 7 -16.21 0.37 20.15
CA HIS A 7 -17.32 -0.18 19.39
C HIS A 7 -17.37 0.45 17.98
N PRO A 8 -17.47 -0.32 16.89
CA PRO A 8 -17.39 0.19 15.51
C PRO A 8 -18.36 1.33 15.22
N LEU A 9 -19.63 1.19 15.64
CA LEU A 9 -20.64 2.24 15.42
C LEU A 9 -20.34 3.53 16.19
N ILE A 10 -19.68 3.43 17.35
CA ILE A 10 -19.27 4.60 18.12
C ILE A 10 -18.10 5.27 17.40
N LEU A 11 -17.05 4.52 17.05
CA LEU A 11 -15.92 5.06 16.27
C LEU A 11 -16.37 5.71 14.96
N GLN A 12 -17.28 5.06 14.23
CA GLN A 12 -17.83 5.58 12.99
C GLN A 12 -18.57 6.90 13.21
N GLY A 13 -19.45 6.98 14.21
CA GLY A 13 -20.17 8.23 14.51
C GLY A 13 -19.24 9.36 14.95
N TYR A 14 -18.19 9.07 15.72
CA TYR A 14 -17.16 10.06 16.07
C TYR A 14 -16.36 10.50 14.84
N LEU A 15 -16.00 9.56 13.96
CA LEU A 15 -15.26 9.84 12.73
C LEU A 15 -16.03 10.77 11.80
N GLU A 16 -17.32 10.51 11.58
CA GLU A 16 -18.18 11.34 10.74
C GLU A 16 -18.27 12.80 11.23
N GLN A 17 -18.30 12.99 12.55
CA GLN A 17 -18.33 14.33 13.15
C GLN A 17 -16.96 15.02 13.13
N ALA A 18 -15.88 14.26 13.31
CA ALA A 18 -14.53 14.80 13.45
C ALA A 18 -13.86 15.12 12.12
N ILE A 19 -14.15 14.37 11.04
CA ILE A 19 -13.59 14.61 9.69
C ILE A 19 -13.67 16.10 9.28
N PRO A 20 -14.84 16.77 9.30
CA PRO A 20 -14.92 18.17 8.91
C PRO A 20 -14.20 19.11 9.89
N GLN A 21 -14.18 18.78 11.18
CA GLN A 21 -13.48 19.59 12.19
C GLN A 21 -11.96 19.56 12.02
N TYR A 22 -11.43 18.45 11.50
CA TYR A 22 -10.01 18.27 11.27
C TYR A 22 -9.57 18.73 9.88
N GLY A 23 -10.50 19.06 8.97
CA GLY A 23 -10.19 19.41 7.57
C GLY A 23 -9.76 18.18 6.76
N LEU A 24 -10.42 17.04 6.97
CA LEU A 24 -10.09 15.75 6.36
C LEU A 24 -11.15 15.28 5.35
N GLU A 25 -12.01 16.16 4.86
CA GLU A 25 -13.15 15.83 4.01
C GLU A 25 -12.74 15.17 2.69
N ASP A 26 -11.60 15.59 2.13
CA ASP A 26 -11.04 15.02 0.89
C ASP A 26 -10.21 13.76 1.13
N VAL A 27 -10.00 13.36 2.39
CA VAL A 27 -9.18 12.21 2.75
C VAL A 27 -9.97 10.92 2.61
N LYS A 28 -9.60 10.13 1.59
CA LYS A 28 -10.12 8.78 1.37
C LYS A 28 -9.21 7.74 2.03
N GLY A 29 -9.76 6.58 2.38
CA GLY A 29 -8.99 5.43 2.86
C GLY A 29 -8.88 5.29 4.37
N ILE A 30 -9.57 6.12 5.17
CA ILE A 30 -9.79 5.84 6.59
C ILE A 30 -10.80 4.67 6.71
N VAL A 31 -10.47 3.70 7.55
CA VAL A 31 -11.21 2.46 7.76
C VAL A 31 -11.52 2.30 9.25
N VAL A 32 -12.79 2.04 9.56
CA VAL A 32 -13.22 1.50 10.85
C VAL A 32 -13.34 -0.02 10.73
N GLY A 33 -12.66 -0.75 11.60
CA GLY A 33 -12.70 -2.21 11.58
C GLY A 33 -14.01 -2.75 12.14
N LYS A 34 -14.47 -3.91 11.63
CA LYS A 34 -15.69 -4.60 12.12
C LYS A 34 -15.64 -4.91 13.63
N SER A 35 -14.44 -5.15 14.17
CA SER A 35 -14.22 -5.41 15.59
C SER A 35 -13.78 -4.17 16.37
N GLY A 36 -13.87 -2.99 15.74
CA GLY A 36 -13.30 -1.73 16.20
C GLY A 36 -11.94 -1.46 15.56
N GLY A 37 -11.23 -0.49 16.12
CA GLY A 37 -9.97 -0.03 15.55
C GLY A 37 -10.14 0.99 14.44
N LEU A 38 -9.04 1.69 14.14
CA LEU A 38 -8.93 2.64 13.05
C LEU A 38 -7.65 2.36 12.28
N ALA A 39 -7.76 2.42 10.96
CA ALA A 39 -6.62 2.32 10.07
C ALA A 39 -6.77 3.32 8.92
N TYR A 40 -5.65 3.82 8.43
CA TYR A 40 -5.57 4.54 7.17
C TYR A 40 -4.82 3.69 6.17
N HIS A 41 -5.49 3.37 5.07
CA HIS A 41 -4.99 2.48 4.05
C HIS A 41 -3.86 3.16 3.26
N LEU A 42 -2.66 2.57 3.25
CA LEU A 42 -1.51 3.18 2.56
C LEU A 42 -1.66 3.09 1.03
N PHE A 43 -2.35 2.05 0.55
CA PHE A 43 -2.56 1.76 -0.87
C PHE A 43 -4.04 1.94 -1.28
N ALA A 44 -4.67 3.06 -0.87
CA ALA A 44 -6.13 3.25 -0.84
C ALA A 44 -6.91 3.14 -2.19
N ASP A 45 -6.25 2.90 -3.32
CA ASP A 45 -6.91 2.67 -4.60
C ASP A 45 -7.02 1.16 -4.91
N GLU A 46 -7.95 0.50 -4.24
CA GLU A 46 -8.33 -0.90 -4.52
C GLU A 46 -8.98 -1.09 -5.91
N GLY A 47 -9.21 -0.02 -6.68
CA GLY A 47 -9.89 -0.05 -7.98
C GLY A 47 -9.00 0.22 -9.20
N GLU A 48 -7.90 0.96 -9.03
CA GLU A 48 -6.92 1.16 -10.11
C GLU A 48 -5.90 0.05 -10.02
N GLY A 49 -6.36 -1.15 -10.42
CA GLY A 49 -5.59 -2.36 -10.40
C GLY A 49 -4.16 -2.09 -10.85
N LEU A 50 -3.21 -2.49 -10.00
CA LEU A 50 -1.90 -2.81 -10.51
C LEU A 50 -2.06 -3.69 -11.74
N PRO A 51 -1.15 -3.60 -12.71
CA PRO A 51 -1.19 -4.48 -13.86
C PRO A 51 -1.27 -5.90 -13.31
N ARG A 52 -2.46 -6.53 -13.42
CA ARG A 52 -2.71 -7.90 -12.95
C ARG A 52 -1.76 -8.89 -13.64
N GLU A 53 -1.11 -8.42 -14.69
CA GLU A 53 -0.05 -9.07 -15.42
C GLU A 53 1.12 -8.10 -15.60
N LEU A 54 2.15 -8.25 -14.76
CA LEU A 54 3.48 -7.75 -15.10
C LEU A 54 4.06 -8.70 -16.15
N GLN A 55 3.99 -8.30 -17.43
CA GLN A 55 4.63 -9.07 -18.49
C GLN A 55 6.14 -8.94 -18.39
N ILE A 56 6.80 -9.96 -17.85
CA ILE A 56 8.26 -10.01 -17.75
C ILE A 56 8.81 -10.37 -19.12
N LYS A 57 9.23 -9.36 -19.88
CA LYS A 57 9.91 -9.52 -21.17
C LYS A 57 11.35 -9.04 -21.02
N GLY A 58 12.22 -9.94 -20.56
CA GLY A 58 13.66 -9.68 -20.45
C GLY A 58 14.12 -9.01 -19.15
N VAL A 59 15.43 -8.77 -19.08
CA VAL A 59 16.17 -8.34 -17.87
C VAL A 59 15.68 -7.00 -17.33
N ASP A 60 15.27 -6.07 -18.18
CA ASP A 60 14.81 -4.75 -17.71
C ASP A 60 13.45 -4.81 -17.02
N SER A 61 12.60 -5.76 -17.39
CA SER A 61 11.36 -6.04 -16.65
C SER A 61 11.67 -6.46 -15.21
N ILE A 62 12.71 -7.28 -15.02
CA ILE A 62 13.15 -7.75 -13.70
C ILE A 62 13.72 -6.58 -12.87
N LYS A 63 14.57 -5.73 -13.46
CA LYS A 63 15.10 -4.53 -12.77
C LYS A 63 13.98 -3.60 -12.30
N LYS A 64 12.95 -3.42 -13.12
CA LYS A 64 11.78 -2.59 -12.80
C LYS A 64 10.94 -3.17 -11.65
N VAL A 65 10.69 -4.48 -11.69
CA VAL A 65 9.99 -5.19 -10.60
C VAL A 65 10.78 -5.07 -9.30
N LYS A 66 12.09 -5.27 -9.34
CA LYS A 66 12.95 -5.10 -8.17
C LYS A 66 12.84 -3.68 -7.60
N LYS A 67 13.01 -2.66 -8.45
CA LYS A 67 12.88 -1.26 -8.04
C LYS A 67 11.52 -0.97 -7.40
N TYR A 68 10.44 -1.53 -7.94
CA TYR A 68 9.10 -1.38 -7.38
C TYR A 68 9.01 -1.94 -5.95
N PHE A 69 9.53 -3.16 -5.71
CA PHE A 69 9.53 -3.74 -4.36
C PHE A 69 10.46 -3.01 -3.39
N ASP A 70 11.64 -2.59 -3.83
CA ASP A 70 12.57 -1.78 -3.02
C ASP A 70 11.88 -0.47 -2.55
N GLU A 71 11.12 0.17 -3.43
CA GLU A 71 10.38 1.40 -3.13
C GLU A 71 9.16 1.16 -2.22
N ILE A 72 8.48 0.01 -2.37
CA ILE A 72 7.42 -0.36 -1.42
C ILE A 72 7.99 -0.59 -0.02
N GLU A 73 9.10 -1.32 0.11
CA GLU A 73 9.74 -1.56 1.41
C GLU A 73 10.09 -0.22 2.08
N ALA A 74 10.70 0.68 1.32
CA ALA A 74 11.03 2.02 1.81
C ALA A 74 9.78 2.84 2.19
N PHE A 75 8.67 2.70 1.45
CA PHE A 75 7.39 3.36 1.76
C PHE A 75 6.76 2.81 3.05
N LEU A 76 6.75 1.49 3.22
CA LEU A 76 6.27 0.83 4.44
C LEU A 76 7.09 1.25 5.66
N ASP A 77 8.42 1.33 5.54
CA ASP A 77 9.31 1.80 6.60
C ASP A 77 9.05 3.26 7.01
N ARG A 78 8.76 4.13 6.03
CA ARG A 78 8.36 5.52 6.30
C ARG A 78 6.98 5.57 6.96
N GLY A 79 6.02 4.80 6.47
CA GLY A 79 4.70 4.67 7.08
C GLY A 79 4.77 4.18 8.53
N SER A 80 5.61 3.18 8.80
CA SER A 80 5.85 2.64 10.14
C SER A 80 6.44 3.68 11.10
N ARG A 81 7.49 4.40 10.67
CA ARG A 81 8.10 5.47 11.47
C ARG A 81 7.12 6.62 11.74
N CYS A 82 6.39 7.03 10.72
CA CYS A 82 5.32 8.02 10.83
C CYS A 82 4.30 7.59 11.89
N ALA A 83 3.75 6.37 11.76
CA ALA A 83 2.77 5.85 12.69
C ALA A 83 3.30 5.78 14.13
N SER A 84 4.55 5.33 14.29
CA SER A 84 5.20 5.19 15.59
C SER A 84 5.32 6.51 16.35
N ASN A 85 5.56 7.62 15.64
CA ASN A 85 5.64 8.97 16.25
C ASN A 85 4.31 9.40 16.90
N PHE A 86 3.19 8.85 16.46
CA PHE A 86 1.85 9.13 17.00
C PHE A 86 1.33 7.99 17.90
N GLY A 87 2.15 6.96 18.18
CA GLY A 87 1.77 5.81 18.99
C GLY A 87 0.93 4.76 18.24
N PHE A 88 1.03 4.73 16.91
CA PHE A 88 0.42 3.75 16.01
C PHE A 88 1.49 2.86 15.37
N ARG A 89 1.04 1.92 14.54
CA ARG A 89 1.90 0.94 13.86
C ARG A 89 1.35 0.61 12.48
N LEU A 90 2.12 -0.16 11.72
CA LEU A 90 1.59 -0.86 10.56
C LEU A 90 0.55 -1.90 10.99
N VAL A 91 -0.54 -1.97 10.23
CA VAL A 91 -1.66 -2.87 10.44
C VAL A 91 -2.07 -3.51 9.12
N SER A 92 -2.55 -4.74 9.19
CA SER A 92 -3.23 -5.39 8.08
C SER A 92 -4.72 -5.08 8.10
N ILE A 93 -5.26 -4.68 6.96
CA ILE A 93 -6.67 -4.40 6.68
C ILE A 93 -7.18 -5.54 5.80
N LYS A 94 -7.74 -6.59 6.39
CA LYS A 94 -8.24 -7.75 5.62
C LYS A 94 -9.65 -7.44 5.10
N HIS A 95 -9.83 -7.60 3.80
CA HIS A 95 -11.11 -7.53 3.12
C HIS A 95 -11.62 -8.96 2.89
N SER A 96 -12.87 -9.24 3.28
CA SER A 96 -13.49 -10.51 2.90
C SER A 96 -14.07 -10.37 1.50
N LEU A 97 -13.68 -11.21 0.54
CA LEU A 97 -14.29 -11.23 -0.81
C LEU A 97 -15.81 -11.45 -0.76
N SER A 98 -16.31 -12.00 0.34
CA SER A 98 -17.72 -12.32 0.59
C SER A 98 -18.44 -11.34 1.52
N SER A 99 -17.77 -10.31 2.06
CA SER A 99 -18.40 -9.33 2.94
C SER A 99 -17.67 -7.98 2.89
N PRO A 100 -18.39 -6.83 2.84
CA PRO A 100 -17.79 -5.49 2.93
C PRO A 100 -17.07 -5.22 4.28
N ASP A 101 -17.05 -6.20 5.18
CA ASP A 101 -16.39 -6.11 6.47
C ASP A 101 -14.86 -6.04 6.34
N LYS A 102 -14.29 -4.87 6.65
CA LYS A 102 -12.85 -4.69 6.83
C LYS A 102 -12.47 -5.09 8.26
N ARG A 103 -11.46 -5.95 8.43
CA ARG A 103 -10.89 -6.29 9.73
C ARG A 103 -9.49 -5.71 9.86
N ILE A 104 -9.19 -5.11 11.01
CA ILE A 104 -7.88 -4.52 11.30
C ILE A 104 -7.13 -5.44 12.25
N TYR A 105 -5.97 -5.94 11.82
CA TYR A 105 -5.08 -6.74 12.63
C TYR A 105 -3.81 -5.94 12.94
N ASN A 106 -3.37 -6.01 14.19
CA ASN A 106 -2.15 -5.34 14.61
C ASN A 106 -0.93 -6.09 14.08
N GLY A 107 -0.04 -5.36 13.40
CA GLY A 107 1.10 -5.94 12.68
C GLY A 107 0.73 -6.37 11.26
N LEU A 108 1.76 -6.81 10.53
CA LEU A 108 1.62 -7.40 9.20
C LEU A 108 1.44 -8.91 9.37
N ASP A 109 0.29 -9.43 8.97
CA ASP A 109 0.08 -10.88 8.85
C ASP A 109 0.74 -11.37 7.56
N SER A 110 1.41 -12.52 7.60
CA SER A 110 2.02 -13.19 6.43
C SER A 110 1.03 -13.48 5.30
N GLU A 111 -0.27 -13.59 5.61
CA GLU A 111 -1.31 -13.75 4.60
C GLU A 111 -1.82 -12.43 4.01
N SER A 112 -1.33 -11.28 4.49
CA SER A 112 -1.80 -9.99 4.00
C SER A 112 -1.14 -9.63 2.70
N ASP A 113 -1.96 -9.46 1.66
CA ASP A 113 -1.51 -8.77 0.46
C ASP A 113 -0.90 -7.42 0.87
N ILE A 114 0.21 -7.07 0.25
CA ILE A 114 0.93 -5.82 0.54
C ILE A 114 0.03 -4.58 0.37
N TYR A 115 -1.03 -4.71 -0.43
CA TYR A 115 -2.04 -3.68 -0.66
C TYR A 115 -3.02 -3.54 0.49
N CYS A 116 -3.26 -4.61 1.25
CA CYS A 116 -4.09 -4.62 2.45
C CYS A 116 -3.36 -4.00 3.67
N VAL A 117 -2.41 -3.08 3.47
CA VAL A 117 -1.60 -2.51 4.55
C VAL A 117 -2.02 -1.07 4.83
N GLY A 118 -2.10 -0.75 6.12
CA GLY A 118 -2.38 0.59 6.61
C GLY A 118 -1.52 0.98 7.80
N ILE A 119 -1.74 2.20 8.28
CA ILE A 119 -1.24 2.71 9.56
C ILE A 119 -2.41 2.90 10.52
N GLY A 120 -2.28 2.45 11.76
CA GLY A 120 -3.36 2.56 12.74
C GLY A 120 -3.21 1.63 13.94
N ASP A 121 -4.35 1.24 14.50
CA ASP A 121 -4.44 0.25 15.58
C ASP A 121 -5.78 -0.49 15.52
N GLY A 122 -5.75 -1.80 15.73
CA GLY A 122 -6.95 -2.63 15.89
C GLY A 122 -7.75 -2.31 17.16
N PHE A 123 -7.23 -1.46 18.07
CA PHE A 123 -7.92 -1.09 19.30
C PHE A 123 -7.68 0.38 19.70
N ILE A 124 -8.71 1.21 19.57
CA ILE A 124 -8.73 2.62 19.97
C ILE A 124 -9.50 2.75 21.29
N ARG A 125 -8.76 2.85 22.40
CA ARG A 125 -9.32 2.75 23.77
C ARG A 125 -10.11 3.97 24.22
N ASN A 126 -9.81 5.13 23.64
CA ASN A 126 -10.30 6.42 24.14
C ASN A 126 -10.22 7.50 23.05
N VAL A 127 -10.86 8.63 23.33
CA VAL A 127 -10.94 9.80 22.45
C VAL A 127 -9.56 10.37 22.16
N GLU A 128 -8.66 10.46 23.15
CA GLU A 128 -7.30 10.98 22.95
C GLU A 128 -6.54 10.20 21.86
N LYS A 129 -6.63 8.86 21.88
CA LYS A 129 -6.01 8.03 20.85
C LYS A 129 -6.72 8.19 19.49
N PHE A 130 -8.02 8.43 19.47
CA PHE A 130 -8.74 8.73 18.24
C PHE A 130 -8.29 10.08 17.63
N GLU A 131 -8.15 11.12 18.44
CA GLU A 131 -7.70 12.44 17.98
C GLU A 131 -6.26 12.39 17.44
N LYS A 132 -5.36 11.68 18.14
CA LYS A 132 -3.99 11.41 17.65
C LYS A 132 -3.97 10.69 16.31
N PHE A 133 -4.93 9.78 16.07
CA PHE A 133 -5.06 9.12 14.77
C PHE A 133 -5.40 10.14 13.69
N LEU A 134 -6.38 11.01 13.91
CA LEU A 134 -6.75 12.05 12.94
C LEU A 134 -5.60 13.05 12.71
N GLU A 135 -4.87 13.42 13.75
CA GLU A 135 -3.68 14.29 13.65
C GLU A 135 -2.58 13.67 12.80
N MET A 136 -2.31 12.37 13.00
CA MET A 136 -1.37 11.61 12.18
C MET A 136 -1.75 11.67 10.69
N ILE A 137 -3.04 11.46 10.37
CA ILE A 137 -3.51 11.51 8.99
C ILE A 137 -3.41 12.93 8.44
N LYS A 138 -3.88 13.93 9.17
CA LYS A 138 -3.80 15.34 8.76
C LYS A 138 -2.38 15.77 8.42
N THR A 139 -1.43 15.36 9.26
CA THR A 139 -0.02 15.75 9.12
C THR A 139 0.65 15.07 7.92
N ASN A 140 0.29 13.82 7.63
CA ASN A 140 1.05 12.96 6.71
C ASN A 140 0.33 12.61 5.42
N ASN A 141 -0.97 12.90 5.29
CA ASN A 141 -1.80 12.50 4.14
C ASN A 141 -1.16 12.91 2.80
N GLN A 142 -0.70 14.16 2.67
CA GLN A 142 -0.09 14.62 1.42
C GLN A 142 1.20 13.85 1.07
N SER A 143 2.05 13.55 2.06
CA SER A 143 3.28 12.76 1.83
C SER A 143 2.94 11.35 1.40
N ILE A 144 2.00 10.70 2.09
CA ILE A 144 1.56 9.34 1.80
C ILE A 144 0.98 9.26 0.37
N GLN A 145 0.12 10.21 -0.01
CA GLN A 145 -0.47 10.28 -1.35
C GLN A 145 0.59 10.50 -2.44
N ASN A 146 1.54 11.41 -2.21
CA ASN A 146 2.63 11.66 -3.16
C ASN A 146 3.52 10.42 -3.36
N GLU A 147 3.79 9.66 -2.30
CA GLU A 147 4.59 8.44 -2.39
C GLU A 147 3.84 7.30 -3.09
N ASN A 148 2.57 7.10 -2.76
CA ASN A 148 1.73 6.12 -3.47
C ASN A 148 1.68 6.44 -4.97
N LYS A 149 1.53 7.72 -5.34
CA LYS A 149 1.60 8.17 -6.74
C LYS A 149 2.93 7.79 -7.41
N LYS A 150 4.07 8.00 -6.75
CA LYS A 150 5.40 7.60 -7.28
C LYS A 150 5.48 6.09 -7.53
N LEU A 151 4.93 5.28 -6.63
CA LEU A 151 4.89 3.82 -6.79
C LEU A 151 4.09 3.42 -8.03
N LYS A 152 2.93 4.05 -8.25
CA LYS A 152 2.12 3.83 -9.46
C LYS A 152 2.86 4.25 -10.73
N GLU A 153 3.60 5.37 -10.69
CA GLU A 153 4.40 5.86 -11.82
C GLU A 153 5.53 4.91 -12.20
N ILE A 154 6.17 4.25 -11.23
CA ILE A 154 7.20 3.23 -11.52
C ILE A 154 6.61 2.15 -12.42
N LEU A 155 5.39 1.71 -12.16
CA LEU A 155 4.77 0.63 -12.93
C LEU A 155 4.19 1.09 -14.28
N SER A 156 3.76 2.34 -14.40
CA SER A 156 3.18 2.87 -15.65
C SER A 156 4.21 3.21 -16.73
N GLN A 157 5.50 3.31 -16.41
CA GLN A 157 6.54 3.64 -17.39
C GLN A 157 6.72 2.52 -18.45
N PRO A 158 6.63 2.82 -19.77
CA PRO A 158 6.86 1.83 -20.81
C PRO A 158 8.31 1.32 -20.80
N ILE A 159 8.50 0.03 -21.09
CA ILE A 159 9.83 -0.56 -21.29
C ILE A 159 10.31 -0.10 -22.67
N ILE A 160 11.19 0.89 -22.70
CA ILE A 160 11.90 1.27 -23.92
C ILE A 160 13.07 0.31 -24.05
N ILE A 161 12.88 -0.76 -24.83
CA ILE A 161 14.02 -1.59 -25.26
C ILE A 161 14.82 -0.73 -26.23
N SER A 162 16.07 -0.42 -25.89
CA SER A 162 16.95 0.28 -26.82
C SER A 162 17.26 -0.65 -28.00
N LYS A 163 17.35 -0.11 -29.22
CA LYS A 163 17.72 -0.90 -30.41
C LYS A 163 19.08 -1.59 -30.28
N GLU A 164 19.94 -1.11 -29.39
CA GLU A 164 21.26 -1.67 -29.11
C GLU A 164 21.19 -3.01 -28.38
N GLU A 165 20.17 -3.24 -27.55
CA GLU A 165 19.97 -4.52 -26.83
C GLU A 165 19.28 -5.59 -27.70
N LEU A 166 18.51 -5.20 -28.71
CA LEU A 166 17.97 -6.12 -29.72
C LEU A 166 19.09 -6.72 -30.61
N ASN A 167 20.15 -5.97 -30.88
CA ASN A 167 21.28 -6.48 -31.67
C ASN A 167 22.12 -7.51 -30.91
N LEU A 168 22.15 -7.48 -29.57
CA LEU A 168 22.79 -8.51 -28.76
C LEU A 168 22.05 -9.86 -28.82
N SER A 169 20.72 -9.84 -29.01
CA SER A 169 19.95 -11.08 -29.22
C SER A 169 20.17 -11.67 -30.61
N GLY A 170 20.32 -10.85 -31.65
CA GLY A 170 20.66 -11.33 -33.01
C GLY A 170 22.09 -11.88 -33.14
N THR A 171 22.98 -11.56 -32.19
CA THR A 171 24.35 -12.11 -32.17
C THR A 171 24.40 -13.51 -31.53
N LEU A 172 23.38 -13.89 -30.72
CA LEU A 172 23.27 -15.22 -30.13
C LEU A 172 22.77 -16.27 -31.13
N ASP A 173 21.90 -15.90 -32.08
CA ASP A 173 21.44 -16.80 -33.14
C ASP A 173 22.58 -17.18 -34.12
N LEU A 174 23.55 -16.28 -34.34
CA LEU A 174 24.74 -16.54 -35.16
C LEU A 174 25.77 -17.47 -34.49
N LEU A 175 25.70 -17.66 -33.18
CA LEU A 175 26.58 -18.59 -32.45
C LEU A 175 25.98 -19.99 -32.34
N SER A 176 24.66 -20.16 -32.46
CA SER A 176 24.02 -21.48 -32.55
C SER A 176 24.15 -22.14 -33.92
N GLU A 177 24.29 -21.37 -35.01
CA GLU A 177 24.49 -21.92 -36.35
C GLU A 177 25.96 -22.29 -36.65
N ALA A 178 26.92 -21.78 -35.87
CA ALA A 178 28.34 -22.11 -36.02
C ALA A 178 28.73 -23.49 -35.45
N ASP A 179 27.88 -24.11 -34.62
CA ASP A 179 28.17 -25.38 -33.93
C ASP A 179 27.66 -26.63 -34.70
N GLU A 180 26.87 -26.44 -35.76
CA GLU A 180 26.48 -27.53 -36.68
C GLU A 180 27.44 -27.73 -37.86
N SER A 181 28.49 -26.90 -37.96
CA SER A 181 29.52 -26.99 -39.02
C SER A 181 30.71 -27.90 -38.68
N PHE A 182 30.73 -28.51 -37.48
CA PHE A 182 31.81 -29.39 -36.98
C PHE A 182 31.35 -30.81 -36.66
N LYS A 183 30.55 -31.42 -37.56
CA LYS A 183 30.29 -32.86 -37.58
C LYS A 183 30.58 -33.47 -38.95
#